data_AF-A0A222EPA9-F1
#
_entry.id   AF-A0A222EPA9-F1
#
_cell.length_a   1.000
_cell.length_b   1.000
_cell.length_c   1.000
_cell.angle_alpha   90.00
_cell.angle_beta   90.00
_cell.angle_gamma   90.00
#
_symmetry.space_group_name_H-M   'P 1'
#
loop_
_entity.id
_entity.type
_entity.pdbx_description
1 polymer ?
#
loop_
_entity_poly.entity_id
_entity_poly.type
_entity_poly.pdbx_seq_one_letter_code
_entity_poly.pdbx_strand_id
1 'polypeptide(L)'
;MKKKLGYIFLIPILFVAIGNSVASIKTYNKYENSLEGNIDKITRKYDEWPIEGKDYLDSWYSLQRKNIEELNNSTNIIRNYYINNYVDKFRHYKQIPYDGEVDSNGVPNFEIELILNDIYRSDEIQYQSAYILKALYIESKINMINENYDILINPSSEIVLWSFKYFNALVFYQWLKIWIYELGKTIEVGLSIDFYSFGQYVQYDSNYRPLWNKGPNPKYTSPSPVTSISKSLKWFIDYIYEFVFIKKGVD
;
A
#
# COMPACT_ATOMS: atom_id res chain seq x y z
N MET A 1 -23.99 -51.56 -31.83
CA MET A 1 -24.08 -50.12 -32.19
C MET A 1 -24.41 -49.17 -31.04
N LYS A 2 -25.18 -49.56 -30.00
CA LYS A 2 -25.57 -48.65 -28.89
C LYS A 2 -24.42 -48.08 -28.04
N LYS A 3 -23.27 -48.75 -27.93
CA LYS A 3 -22.10 -48.24 -27.17
C LYS A 3 -21.32 -47.11 -27.86
N LYS A 4 -21.41 -46.96 -29.19
CA LYS A 4 -20.67 -45.91 -29.93
C LYS A 4 -21.37 -44.55 -29.93
N LEU A 5 -22.71 -44.52 -29.78
CA LEU A 5 -23.50 -43.29 -29.70
C LEU A 5 -23.30 -42.53 -28.38
N GLY A 6 -23.07 -43.24 -27.26
CA GLY A 6 -22.83 -42.61 -25.96
C GLY A 6 -21.57 -41.73 -25.92
N TYR A 7 -20.52 -42.10 -26.65
CA TYR A 7 -19.29 -41.29 -26.75
C TYR A 7 -19.48 -40.00 -27.55
N ILE A 8 -20.41 -39.97 -28.52
CA ILE A 8 -20.74 -38.78 -29.30
C ILE A 8 -21.48 -37.74 -28.44
N PHE A 9 -22.30 -38.18 -27.49
CA PHE A 9 -22.96 -37.27 -26.53
C PHE A 9 -22.02 -36.72 -25.44
N LEU A 10 -20.90 -37.37 -25.17
CA LEU A 10 -19.88 -36.88 -24.24
C LEU A 10 -19.01 -35.76 -24.84
N ILE A 11 -18.86 -35.72 -26.16
CA ILE A 11 -18.02 -34.75 -26.85
C ILE A 11 -18.49 -33.29 -26.60
N PRO A 12 -19.79 -32.94 -26.76
CA PRO A 12 -20.30 -31.60 -26.43
C PRO A 12 -20.10 -31.22 -24.96
N ILE A 13 -20.26 -32.17 -24.03
CA ILE A 13 -20.07 -31.95 -22.59
C ILE A 13 -18.59 -31.63 -22.30
N LEU A 14 -17.67 -32.37 -22.93
CA LEU A 14 -16.23 -32.11 -22.86
C LEU A 14 -15.88 -30.74 -23.44
N PHE A 15 -16.45 -30.34 -24.59
CA PHE A 15 -16.22 -29.01 -25.16
C PHE A 15 -16.75 -27.88 -24.29
N VAL A 16 -17.93 -28.04 -23.67
CA VAL A 16 -18.48 -27.07 -22.71
C VAL A 16 -17.61 -26.99 -21.44
N ALA A 17 -17.16 -28.14 -20.92
CA ALA A 17 -16.28 -28.18 -19.74
C ALA A 17 -14.91 -27.54 -20.01
N ILE A 18 -14.30 -27.80 -21.17
CA ILE A 18 -13.06 -27.16 -21.60
C ILE A 18 -13.27 -25.67 -21.83
N GLY A 19 -14.34 -25.27 -22.51
CA GLY A 19 -14.69 -23.87 -22.74
C GLY A 19 -14.87 -23.09 -21.44
N ASN A 20 -15.58 -23.67 -20.48
CA ASN A 20 -15.75 -23.10 -19.14
C ASN A 20 -14.42 -23.03 -18.39
N SER A 21 -13.59 -24.07 -18.45
CA SER A 21 -12.27 -24.08 -17.81
C SER A 21 -11.36 -23.00 -18.40
N VAL A 22 -11.33 -22.83 -19.72
CA VAL A 22 -10.55 -21.78 -20.41
C VAL A 22 -11.10 -20.39 -20.07
N ALA A 23 -12.41 -20.22 -20.01
CA ALA A 23 -13.03 -18.96 -19.60
C ALA A 23 -12.71 -18.62 -18.13
N SER A 24 -12.75 -19.61 -17.24
CA SER A 24 -12.35 -19.49 -15.84
C SER A 24 -10.87 -19.15 -15.69
N ILE A 25 -9.97 -19.79 -16.45
CA ILE A 25 -8.53 -19.47 -16.46
C ILE A 25 -8.28 -18.05 -16.97
N LYS A 26 -8.94 -17.63 -18.06
CA LYS A 26 -8.80 -16.25 -18.58
C LYS A 26 -9.31 -15.22 -17.58
N THR A 27 -10.43 -15.50 -16.93
CA THR A 27 -11.02 -14.63 -15.90
C THR A 27 -10.11 -14.57 -14.67
N TYR A 28 -9.55 -15.71 -14.25
CA TYR A 28 -8.57 -15.81 -13.17
C TYR A 28 -7.32 -15.00 -13.50
N ASN A 29 -6.69 -15.20 -14.65
CA ASN A 29 -5.49 -14.45 -15.06
C ASN A 29 -5.75 -12.94 -15.19
N LYS A 30 -6.96 -12.54 -15.61
CA LYS A 30 -7.34 -11.12 -15.68
C LYS A 30 -7.48 -10.51 -14.28
N TYR A 31 -8.10 -11.24 -13.36
CA TYR A 31 -8.19 -10.84 -11.95
C TYR A 31 -6.81 -10.81 -11.29
N GLU A 32 -5.98 -11.80 -11.58
CA GLU A 32 -4.64 -11.96 -11.04
C GLU A 32 -3.69 -10.80 -11.38
N ASN A 33 -3.91 -10.14 -12.52
CA ASN A 33 -3.16 -8.95 -12.95
C ASN A 33 -3.91 -7.64 -12.69
N SER A 34 -5.05 -7.68 -12.01
CA SER A 34 -5.77 -6.48 -11.61
C SER A 34 -5.20 -5.90 -10.30
N LEU A 35 -5.42 -4.61 -10.07
CA LEU A 35 -5.12 -3.96 -8.79
C LEU A 35 -5.65 -4.77 -7.59
N GLU A 36 -6.91 -5.19 -7.65
CA GLU A 36 -7.55 -5.97 -6.58
C GLU A 36 -6.88 -7.33 -6.38
N GLY A 37 -6.61 -8.07 -7.45
CA GLY A 37 -5.95 -9.37 -7.34
C GLY A 37 -4.54 -9.28 -6.79
N ASN A 38 -3.78 -8.25 -7.18
CA ASN A 38 -2.45 -7.99 -6.62
C ASN A 38 -2.52 -7.60 -5.13
N ILE A 39 -3.48 -6.77 -4.73
CA ILE A 39 -3.74 -6.46 -3.32
C ILE A 39 -4.06 -7.73 -2.53
N ASP A 40 -4.98 -8.56 -3.01
CA ASP A 40 -5.42 -9.78 -2.33
C ASP A 40 -4.26 -10.78 -2.18
N LYS A 41 -3.36 -10.86 -3.18
CA LYS A 41 -2.10 -11.62 -3.09
C LYS A 41 -1.14 -11.06 -2.05
N ILE A 42 -0.90 -9.75 -2.05
CA ILE A 42 0.01 -9.11 -1.10
C ILE A 42 -0.49 -9.40 0.31
N THR A 43 -1.75 -9.07 0.58
CA THR A 43 -2.42 -9.25 1.87
C THR A 43 -2.72 -10.70 2.26
N ARG A 44 -2.40 -11.67 1.39
CA ARG A 44 -2.62 -13.10 1.62
C ARG A 44 -4.07 -13.42 1.98
N LYS A 45 -5.03 -12.75 1.35
CA LYS A 45 -6.46 -12.89 1.68
C LYS A 45 -6.97 -14.33 1.58
N TYR A 46 -6.43 -15.09 0.63
CA TYR A 46 -6.80 -16.48 0.36
C TYR A 46 -5.66 -17.47 0.65
N ASP A 47 -4.55 -17.00 1.22
CA ASP A 47 -3.41 -17.84 1.57
C ASP A 47 -3.35 -18.04 3.09
N GLU A 48 -2.90 -19.21 3.53
CA GLU A 48 -2.67 -19.47 4.95
C GLU A 48 -1.44 -18.71 5.46
N TRP A 49 -1.50 -18.21 6.70
CA TRP A 49 -0.33 -17.66 7.38
C TRP A 49 0.53 -18.77 7.98
N PRO A 50 1.83 -18.54 8.22
CA PRO A 50 2.63 -19.48 8.98
C PRO A 50 1.99 -19.77 10.35
N ILE A 51 2.20 -20.98 10.87
CA ILE A 51 1.67 -21.38 12.18
C ILE A 51 2.20 -20.43 13.25
N GLU A 52 1.33 -20.09 14.20
CA GLU A 52 1.67 -19.24 15.33
C GLU A 52 2.33 -20.08 16.42
N GLY A 53 3.65 -19.94 16.55
CA GLY A 53 4.43 -20.67 17.53
C GLY A 53 5.92 -20.41 17.40
N LYS A 54 6.66 -20.59 18.50
CA LYS A 54 8.12 -20.34 18.53
C LYS A 54 8.88 -21.16 17.50
N ASP A 55 8.42 -22.38 17.22
CA ASP A 55 9.02 -23.28 16.22
C ASP A 55 8.92 -22.75 14.77
N TYR A 56 7.99 -21.83 14.49
CA TYR A 56 7.76 -21.26 13.16
C TYR A 56 8.18 -19.78 13.06
N LEU A 57 8.84 -19.24 14.09
CA LEU A 57 9.23 -17.84 14.15
C LEU A 57 10.16 -17.44 12.98
N ASP A 58 11.05 -18.33 12.54
CA ASP A 58 11.90 -18.12 11.38
C ASP A 58 11.10 -17.94 10.07
N SER A 59 9.95 -18.60 9.94
CA SER A 59 9.05 -18.42 8.79
C SER A 59 8.46 -17.01 8.78
N TRP A 60 8.09 -16.50 9.95
CA TRP A 60 7.60 -15.13 10.11
C TRP A 60 8.69 -14.09 9.80
N TYR A 61 9.91 -14.28 10.30
CA TYR A 61 11.04 -13.39 9.96
C TYR A 61 11.41 -13.42 8.48
N SER A 62 11.36 -14.60 7.84
CA SER A 62 11.58 -14.74 6.39
C SER A 62 10.52 -13.98 5.61
N LEU A 63 9.25 -14.10 6.01
CA LEU A 63 8.15 -13.38 5.39
C LEU A 63 8.31 -11.86 5.55
N GLN A 64 8.74 -11.39 6.72
CA GLN A 64 8.99 -9.97 6.96
C GLN A 64 10.11 -9.43 6.06
N ARG A 65 11.22 -10.16 5.94
CA ARG A 65 12.35 -9.76 5.10
C ARG A 65 11.94 -9.61 3.65
N LYS A 66 11.25 -10.62 3.10
CA LYS A 66 10.70 -10.57 1.74
C LYS A 66 9.75 -9.40 1.58
N ASN A 67 8.87 -9.15 2.56
CA ASN A 67 7.93 -8.04 2.50
C ASN A 67 8.62 -6.67 2.48
N ILE A 68 9.71 -6.50 3.23
CA ILE A 68 10.52 -5.27 3.21
C ILE A 68 11.22 -5.08 1.85
N GLU A 69 11.70 -6.15 1.23
CA GLU A 69 12.27 -6.10 -0.12
C GLU A 69 11.22 -5.61 -1.14
N GLU A 70 10.01 -6.16 -1.11
CA GLU A 70 8.92 -5.72 -2.00
C GLU A 70 8.49 -4.28 -1.73
N LEU A 71 8.43 -3.86 -0.45
CA LEU A 71 8.16 -2.47 -0.09
C LEU A 71 9.22 -1.51 -0.65
N ASN A 72 10.49 -1.89 -0.58
CA ASN A 72 11.60 -1.11 -1.14
C ASN A 72 11.53 -1.07 -2.67
N ASN A 73 11.20 -2.18 -3.33
CA ASN A 73 11.00 -2.24 -4.77
C ASN A 73 9.89 -1.28 -5.21
N SER A 74 8.73 -1.34 -4.56
CA SER A 74 7.59 -0.46 -4.80
C SER A 74 7.96 1.02 -4.65
N THR A 75 8.67 1.32 -3.56
CA THR A 75 9.21 2.66 -3.28
C THR A 75 10.16 3.15 -4.38
N ASN A 76 11.00 2.27 -4.91
CA ASN A 76 11.93 2.61 -6.00
C ASN A 76 11.20 2.84 -7.33
N ILE A 77 10.11 2.12 -7.61
CA ILE A 77 9.28 2.35 -8.81
C ILE A 77 8.70 3.77 -8.78
N ILE A 78 8.07 4.15 -7.66
CA ILE A 78 7.52 5.51 -7.47
C ILE A 78 8.62 6.57 -7.62
N ARG A 79 9.77 6.36 -6.96
CA ARG A 79 10.92 7.27 -7.03
C ARG A 79 11.44 7.43 -8.46
N ASN A 80 11.65 6.33 -9.18
CA ASN A 80 12.18 6.37 -10.54
C ASN A 80 11.20 7.04 -11.50
N TYR A 81 9.90 6.80 -11.34
CA TYR A 81 8.87 7.50 -12.11
C TYR A 81 8.96 9.01 -11.91
N TYR A 82 9.03 9.48 -10.66
CA TYR A 82 9.19 10.90 -10.38
C TYR A 82 10.47 11.47 -10.99
N ILE A 83 11.62 10.81 -10.76
CA ILE A 83 12.94 11.26 -11.23
C ILE A 83 12.94 11.44 -12.74
N ASN A 84 12.48 10.43 -13.48
CA ASN A 84 12.51 10.45 -14.94
C ASN A 84 11.64 11.59 -15.49
N ASN A 85 10.41 11.70 -15.01
CA ASN A 85 9.51 12.76 -15.48
C ASN A 85 10.01 14.15 -15.09
N TYR A 86 10.51 14.34 -13.86
CA TYR A 86 11.04 15.64 -13.43
C TYR A 86 12.26 16.05 -14.27
N VAL A 87 13.21 15.14 -14.51
CA VAL A 87 14.39 15.42 -15.33
C VAL A 87 14.00 15.78 -16.76
N ASP A 88 12.99 15.13 -17.32
CA ASP A 88 12.48 15.46 -18.65
C ASP A 88 11.86 16.86 -18.69
N LYS A 89 11.05 17.23 -17.70
CA LYS A 89 10.49 18.59 -17.58
C LYS A 89 11.59 19.63 -17.39
N PHE A 90 12.56 19.36 -16.53
CA PHE A 90 13.72 20.22 -16.33
C PHE A 90 14.48 20.46 -17.64
N ARG A 91 14.77 19.41 -18.42
CA ARG A 91 15.47 19.55 -19.71
C ARG A 91 14.67 20.38 -20.72
N HIS A 92 13.36 20.22 -20.74
CA HIS A 92 12.47 21.00 -21.60
C HIS A 92 12.48 22.49 -21.23
N TYR A 93 12.14 22.82 -19.98
CA TYR A 93 11.99 24.21 -19.53
C TYR A 93 13.34 24.95 -19.35
N LYS A 94 14.45 24.22 -19.25
CA LYS A 94 15.80 24.79 -19.39
C LYS A 94 16.03 25.41 -20.77
N GLN A 95 15.45 24.86 -21.83
CA GLN A 95 15.60 25.35 -23.20
C GLN A 95 14.54 26.38 -23.57
N ILE A 96 13.34 26.22 -23.02
CA ILE A 96 12.18 27.07 -23.27
C ILE A 96 11.64 27.55 -21.92
N PRO A 97 12.14 28.69 -21.40
CA PRO A 97 11.71 29.20 -20.10
C PRO A 97 10.20 29.46 -20.04
N TYR A 98 9.63 29.24 -18.87
CA TYR A 98 8.23 29.53 -18.57
C TYR A 98 8.14 30.76 -17.67
N ASP A 99 7.26 31.71 -18.02
CA ASP A 99 7.15 33.01 -17.35
C ASP A 99 6.23 33.00 -16.10
N GLY A 100 5.67 31.84 -15.72
CA GLY A 100 4.77 31.71 -14.57
C GLY A 100 5.43 31.19 -13.29
N GLU A 101 4.62 30.64 -12.38
CA GLU A 101 5.13 30.05 -11.14
C GLU A 101 5.96 28.79 -11.42
N VAL A 102 7.22 28.85 -11.02
CA VAL A 102 8.21 27.79 -11.18
C VAL A 102 8.83 27.43 -9.84
N ASP A 103 9.38 26.23 -9.77
CA ASP A 103 10.23 25.82 -8.66
C ASP A 103 11.59 26.53 -8.70
N SER A 104 12.45 26.22 -7.72
CA SER A 104 13.81 26.79 -7.63
C SER A 104 14.75 26.46 -8.81
N ASN A 105 14.30 25.64 -9.77
CA ASN A 105 15.08 25.16 -10.90
C ASN A 105 14.46 25.55 -12.26
N GLY A 106 13.36 26.31 -12.25
CA GLY A 106 12.68 26.78 -13.47
C GLY A 106 11.68 25.77 -14.05
N VAL A 107 11.33 24.71 -13.32
CA VAL A 107 10.25 23.79 -13.71
C VAL A 107 8.92 24.36 -13.23
N PRO A 108 7.90 24.51 -14.08
CA PRO A 108 6.60 25.01 -13.65
C PRO A 108 5.96 24.17 -12.55
N ASN A 109 5.39 24.81 -11.54
CA ASN A 109 4.78 24.11 -10.41
C ASN A 109 3.67 23.14 -10.85
N PHE A 110 2.87 23.52 -11.85
CA PHE A 110 1.80 22.65 -12.38
C PHE A 110 2.34 21.33 -12.98
N GLU A 111 3.54 21.32 -13.54
CA GLU A 111 4.15 20.10 -14.08
C GLU A 111 4.54 19.15 -12.95
N ILE A 112 5.06 19.70 -11.85
CA ILE A 112 5.37 18.94 -10.64
C ILE A 112 4.08 18.36 -10.06
N GLU A 113 3.02 19.16 -9.98
CA GLU A 113 1.71 18.71 -9.52
C GLU A 113 1.13 17.59 -10.38
N LEU A 114 1.31 17.63 -11.71
CA LEU A 114 0.87 16.55 -12.60
C LEU A 114 1.62 15.24 -12.29
N ILE A 115 2.95 15.29 -12.16
CA ILE A 115 3.76 14.12 -11.80
C ILE A 115 3.31 13.54 -10.45
N LEU A 116 3.08 14.40 -9.46
CA LEU A 116 2.60 13.98 -8.14
C LEU A 116 1.21 13.35 -8.22
N ASN A 117 0.28 13.94 -8.98
CA ASN A 117 -1.07 13.39 -9.17
C ASN A 117 -1.05 12.02 -9.85
N ASP A 118 -0.17 11.81 -10.82
CA ASP A 118 -0.01 10.51 -11.48
C ASP A 118 0.50 9.45 -10.50
N ILE A 119 1.46 9.81 -9.65
CA ILE A 119 1.93 8.97 -8.55
C ILE A 119 0.77 8.66 -7.60
N TYR A 120 0.05 9.68 -7.12
CA TYR A 120 -1.07 9.56 -6.16
C TYR A 120 -2.21 8.66 -6.64
N ARG A 121 -2.35 8.48 -7.96
CA ARG A 121 -3.39 7.66 -8.60
C ARG A 121 -2.87 6.33 -9.14
N SER A 122 -1.58 6.04 -8.95
CA SER A 122 -0.97 4.80 -9.43
C SER A 122 -1.37 3.60 -8.59
N ASP A 123 -1.42 2.43 -9.25
CA ASP A 123 -1.56 1.14 -8.57
C ASP A 123 -0.40 0.88 -7.60
N GLU A 124 0.79 1.45 -7.88
CA GLU A 124 1.99 1.24 -7.08
C GLU A 124 1.85 1.77 -5.64
N ILE A 125 1.19 2.91 -5.43
CA ILE A 125 0.89 3.39 -4.07
C ILE A 125 -0.05 2.43 -3.33
N GLN A 126 -0.97 1.80 -4.04
CA GLN A 126 -1.89 0.84 -3.44
C GLN A 126 -1.15 -0.43 -3.03
N TYR A 127 -0.19 -0.88 -3.85
CA TYR A 127 0.70 -1.99 -3.51
C TYR A 127 1.60 -1.64 -2.32
N GLN A 128 2.19 -0.45 -2.32
CA GLN A 128 2.98 0.06 -1.19
C GLN A 128 2.19 0.04 0.12
N SER A 129 0.93 0.50 0.06
CA SER A 129 0.01 0.49 1.20
C SER A 129 -0.27 -0.94 1.70
N ALA A 130 -0.50 -1.87 0.78
CA ALA A 130 -0.69 -3.29 1.10
C ALA A 130 0.55 -3.90 1.77
N TYR A 131 1.75 -3.60 1.26
CA TYR A 131 3.02 -4.06 1.83
C TYR A 131 3.28 -3.47 3.22
N ILE A 132 2.95 -2.20 3.46
CA ILE A 132 3.04 -1.58 4.79
C ILE A 132 2.11 -2.28 5.78
N LEU A 133 0.84 -2.46 5.44
CA LEU A 133 -0.13 -3.16 6.30
C LEU A 133 0.32 -4.59 6.60
N LYS A 134 0.86 -5.29 5.60
CA LYS A 134 1.44 -6.62 5.78
C LYS A 134 2.63 -6.62 6.73
N ALA A 135 3.50 -5.61 6.65
CA ALA A 135 4.65 -5.48 7.55
C ALA A 135 4.18 -5.32 9.00
N LEU A 136 3.19 -4.46 9.23
CA LEU A 136 2.62 -4.22 10.56
C LEU A 136 1.95 -5.49 11.11
N TYR A 137 1.24 -6.22 10.26
CA TYR A 137 0.64 -7.49 10.66
C TYR A 137 1.70 -8.53 11.05
N ILE A 138 2.72 -8.74 10.23
CA ILE A 138 3.80 -9.70 10.52
C ILE A 138 4.54 -9.31 11.80
N GLU A 139 4.85 -8.03 11.98
CA GLU A 139 5.45 -7.51 13.20
C GLU A 139 4.58 -7.83 14.44
N SER A 140 3.27 -7.60 14.33
CA SER A 140 2.32 -7.92 15.40
C SER A 140 2.28 -9.39 15.78
N LYS A 141 2.37 -10.30 14.79
CA LYS A 141 2.41 -11.74 15.04
C LYS A 141 3.74 -12.18 15.63
N ILE A 142 4.86 -11.63 15.17
CA ILE A 142 6.19 -11.88 15.77
C ILE A 142 6.20 -11.45 17.24
N ASN A 143 5.71 -10.25 17.55
CA ASN A 143 5.68 -9.74 18.92
C ASN A 143 4.76 -10.57 19.81
N MET A 144 3.59 -11.00 19.30
CA MET A 144 2.71 -11.91 20.02
C MET A 144 3.36 -13.28 20.30
N ILE A 145 4.04 -13.90 19.32
CA ILE A 145 4.75 -15.18 19.50
C ILE A 145 5.88 -15.04 20.53
N ASN A 146 6.52 -13.87 20.58
CA ASN A 146 7.54 -13.52 21.55
C ASN A 146 6.98 -13.04 22.90
N GLU A 147 5.66 -13.12 23.12
CA GLU A 147 4.98 -12.74 24.38
C GLU A 147 5.07 -11.24 24.72
N ASN A 148 5.35 -10.37 23.73
CA ASN A 148 5.41 -8.92 23.85
C ASN A 148 4.02 -8.27 23.66
N TYR A 149 3.03 -8.66 24.46
CA TYR A 149 1.62 -8.27 24.26
C TYR A 149 1.34 -6.76 24.41
N ASP A 150 2.16 -6.04 25.17
CA ASP A 150 2.00 -4.60 25.38
C ASP A 150 2.41 -3.76 24.17
N ILE A 151 3.28 -4.30 23.30
CA ILE A 151 3.82 -3.61 22.12
C ILE A 151 3.79 -4.58 20.95
N LEU A 152 2.65 -4.62 20.26
CA LEU A 152 2.48 -5.48 19.08
C LEU A 152 3.13 -4.88 17.83
N ILE A 153 3.15 -3.56 17.69
CA ILE A 153 3.86 -2.88 16.61
C ILE A 153 4.69 -1.74 17.18
N ASN A 154 5.67 -1.28 16.42
CA ASN A 154 6.46 -0.10 16.77
C ASN A 154 5.52 1.08 17.08
N PRO A 155 5.67 1.75 18.24
CA PRO A 155 4.87 2.92 18.60
C PRO A 155 4.85 4.03 17.53
N SER A 156 5.94 4.21 16.77
CA SER A 156 5.97 5.18 15.67
C SER A 156 5.09 4.80 14.48
N SER A 157 4.69 3.54 14.38
CA SER A 157 3.86 2.98 13.31
C SER A 157 2.37 2.93 13.69
N GLU A 158 2.01 3.15 14.96
CA GLU A 158 0.61 3.15 15.41
C GLU A 158 -0.22 4.20 14.69
N ILE A 159 0.37 5.37 14.47
CA ILE A 159 -0.19 6.46 13.69
C ILE A 159 -0.55 6.03 12.27
N VAL A 160 0.29 5.21 11.64
CA VAL A 160 0.11 4.76 10.26
C VAL A 160 -1.12 3.87 10.16
N LEU A 161 -1.23 2.87 11.04
CA LEU A 161 -2.38 1.96 11.07
C LEU A 161 -3.69 2.69 11.41
N TRP A 162 -3.63 3.61 12.36
CA TRP A 162 -4.78 4.46 12.72
C TRP A 162 -5.26 5.32 11.54
N SER A 163 -4.32 5.88 10.79
CA SER A 163 -4.62 6.71 9.61
C SER A 163 -5.24 5.90 8.47
N PHE A 164 -4.74 4.68 8.23
CA PHE A 164 -5.38 3.74 7.33
C PHE A 164 -6.82 3.45 7.74
N LYS A 165 -7.07 3.20 9.03
CA LYS A 165 -8.38 2.87 9.57
C LYS A 165 -9.41 4.00 9.39
N TYR A 166 -9.03 5.22 9.75
CA TYR A 166 -10.00 6.31 9.88
C TYR A 166 -10.04 7.28 8.71
N PHE A 167 -8.94 7.41 7.96
CA PHE A 167 -8.88 8.30 6.81
C PHE A 167 -8.74 7.56 5.49
N ASN A 168 -8.60 6.23 5.52
CA ASN A 168 -8.36 5.42 4.33
C ASN A 168 -7.21 6.01 3.50
N ALA A 169 -6.15 6.42 4.21
CA ALA A 169 -5.07 7.23 3.71
C ALA A 169 -3.74 6.60 4.12
N LEU A 170 -2.81 6.59 3.17
CA LEU A 170 -1.43 6.24 3.43
C LEU A 170 -0.71 7.47 4.01
N VAL A 171 -0.30 7.41 5.27
CA VAL A 171 0.62 8.42 5.84
C VAL A 171 2.03 8.04 5.43
N PHE A 172 2.44 8.54 4.27
CA PHE A 172 3.76 8.33 3.72
C PHE A 172 4.43 9.67 3.50
N TYR A 173 5.46 9.90 4.31
CA TYR A 173 6.40 10.99 4.13
C TYR A 173 7.69 10.41 3.58
N GLN A 174 7.96 10.67 2.32
CA GLN A 174 9.27 10.36 1.75
C GLN A 174 9.84 11.59 1.06
N TRP A 175 11.10 11.88 1.37
CA TRP A 175 11.90 12.83 0.61
C TRP A 175 12.53 12.11 -0.57
N LEU A 176 12.17 12.51 -1.79
CA LEU A 176 12.86 12.09 -3.00
C LEU A 176 14.07 13.00 -3.20
N LYS A 177 15.26 12.38 -3.26
CA LYS A 177 16.51 13.07 -3.55
C LYS A 177 16.90 12.81 -5.00
N ILE A 178 17.00 13.86 -5.79
CA ILE A 178 17.24 13.80 -7.23
C ILE A 178 18.53 14.52 -7.53
N TRP A 179 19.55 13.78 -7.96
CA TRP A 179 20.77 14.38 -8.44
C TRP A 179 20.61 14.83 -9.89
N ILE A 180 20.74 16.13 -10.15
CA ILE A 180 20.73 16.67 -11.51
C ILE A 180 22.16 17.04 -11.87
N TYR A 181 22.79 16.22 -12.73
CA TYR A 181 24.17 16.39 -13.16
C TYR A 181 24.40 17.77 -13.79
N GLU A 182 23.45 18.25 -14.60
CA GLU A 182 23.51 19.54 -15.28
C GLU A 182 23.43 20.75 -14.33
N LEU A 183 22.97 20.55 -13.08
CA LEU A 183 22.94 21.58 -12.04
C LEU A 183 24.03 21.39 -10.98
N GLY A 184 24.71 20.24 -10.96
CA GLY A 184 25.69 19.89 -9.94
C GLY A 184 25.11 19.90 -8.51
N LYS A 185 23.80 19.69 -8.34
CA LYS A 185 23.12 19.71 -7.04
C LYS A 185 22.02 18.66 -6.93
N THR A 186 21.67 18.32 -5.69
CA THR A 186 20.51 17.50 -5.35
C THR A 186 19.28 18.37 -5.15
N ILE A 187 18.15 17.95 -5.72
CA ILE A 187 16.83 18.50 -5.43
C ILE A 187 16.12 17.54 -4.48
N GLU A 188 15.50 18.10 -3.45
CA GLU A 188 14.71 17.33 -2.49
C GLU A 188 13.23 17.71 -2.65
N VAL A 189 12.39 16.73 -2.95
CA VAL A 189 10.94 16.93 -3.04
C VAL A 189 10.25 15.95 -2.10
N GLY A 190 9.39 16.48 -1.23
CA GLY A 190 8.54 15.65 -0.38
C GLY A 190 7.41 15.04 -1.18
N LEU A 191 7.36 13.72 -1.26
CA LEU A 191 6.11 13.00 -1.48
C LEU A 191 5.37 13.04 -0.15
N SER A 192 4.48 14.02 -0.01
CA SER A 192 3.52 14.03 1.09
C SER A 192 2.25 13.38 0.59
N ILE A 193 2.03 12.11 0.99
CA ILE A 193 0.72 11.47 0.84
C ILE A 193 -0.16 11.82 2.06
N ASP A 194 0.25 12.81 2.87
CA ASP A 194 -0.39 13.13 4.14
C ASP A 194 -0.80 14.60 4.33
N PHE A 195 -1.80 14.69 5.21
CA PHE A 195 -2.50 15.78 5.82
C PHE A 195 -1.60 16.71 6.64
N TYR A 196 -1.60 17.99 6.30
CA TYR A 196 -0.91 19.07 7.01
C TYR A 196 -1.37 19.33 8.47
N SER A 197 -2.27 18.52 9.06
CA SER A 197 -2.90 18.82 10.36
C SER A 197 -3.26 17.60 11.23
N PHE A 198 -2.39 16.58 11.26
CA PHE A 198 -2.67 15.33 11.96
C PHE A 198 -3.02 15.46 13.47
N GLY A 199 -2.31 16.32 14.22
CA GLY A 199 -2.42 16.38 15.68
C GLY A 199 -3.79 16.80 16.22
N GLN A 200 -4.59 17.57 15.47
CA GLN A 200 -5.91 18.03 15.95
C GLN A 200 -6.94 16.89 16.01
N TYR A 201 -6.76 15.85 15.18
CA TYR A 201 -7.69 14.73 15.10
C TYR A 201 -7.44 13.67 16.17
N VAL A 202 -6.22 13.62 16.73
CA VAL A 202 -5.87 12.62 17.72
C VAL A 202 -6.51 12.97 19.06
N GLN A 203 -7.15 11.99 19.68
CA GLN A 203 -7.60 12.12 21.06
C GLN A 203 -6.44 11.80 22.00
N TYR A 204 -6.31 12.57 23.08
CA TYR A 204 -5.25 12.39 24.07
C TYR A 204 -5.82 12.01 25.43
N ASP A 205 -5.05 11.24 26.20
CA ASP A 205 -5.33 10.98 27.60
C ASP A 205 -4.95 12.16 28.51
N SER A 206 -5.13 11.99 29.82
CA SER A 206 -4.77 13.01 30.83
C SER A 206 -3.28 13.33 30.89
N ASN A 207 -2.42 12.49 30.32
CA ASN A 207 -0.96 12.64 30.27
C ASN A 207 -0.48 13.13 28.90
N TYR A 208 -1.39 13.63 28.05
CA TYR A 208 -1.10 14.05 26.68
C TYR A 208 -0.54 12.93 25.78
N ARG A 209 -0.88 11.66 26.06
CA ARG A 209 -0.53 10.54 25.20
C ARG A 209 -1.65 10.26 24.20
N PRO A 210 -1.32 9.99 22.93
CA PRO A 210 -2.32 9.70 21.91
C PRO A 210 -3.07 8.40 22.21
N LEU A 211 -4.38 8.40 21.98
CA LEU A 211 -5.27 7.26 22.17
C LEU A 211 -5.58 6.60 20.82
N TRP A 212 -4.66 5.77 20.33
CA TRP A 212 -4.78 5.09 19.03
C TRP A 212 -5.88 4.02 18.97
N ASN A 213 -6.39 3.57 20.12
CA ASN A 213 -7.54 2.70 20.18
C ASN A 213 -8.89 3.43 20.06
N LYS A 214 -8.88 4.77 19.93
CA LYS A 214 -10.07 5.59 19.72
C LYS A 214 -10.06 6.22 18.33
N GLY A 215 -11.24 6.46 17.79
CA GLY A 215 -11.37 7.19 16.53
C GLY A 215 -11.00 8.68 16.63
N PRO A 216 -11.01 9.39 15.49
CA PRO A 216 -10.68 10.80 15.43
C PRO A 216 -11.61 11.63 16.30
N ASN A 217 -11.09 12.75 16.79
CA ASN A 217 -11.84 13.72 17.57
C ASN A 217 -13.02 14.25 16.73
N PRO A 218 -14.28 14.03 17.14
CA PRO A 218 -15.45 14.36 16.34
C PRO A 218 -15.67 15.86 16.17
N LYS A 219 -14.93 16.71 16.90
CA LYS A 219 -15.00 18.17 16.78
C LYS A 219 -14.41 18.68 15.47
N TYR A 220 -13.60 17.89 14.78
CA TYR A 220 -12.93 18.31 13.55
C TYR A 220 -13.48 17.54 12.35
N THR A 221 -13.64 18.24 11.23
CA THR A 221 -14.04 17.63 9.97
C THR A 221 -12.95 16.71 9.47
N SER A 222 -13.30 15.44 9.20
CA SER A 222 -12.37 14.47 8.63
C SER A 222 -11.79 15.02 7.34
N PRO A 223 -10.46 15.06 7.20
CA PRO A 223 -9.85 15.66 6.05
C PRO A 223 -9.95 14.69 4.85
N SER A 224 -9.97 15.23 3.62
CA SER A 224 -10.05 14.42 2.41
C SER A 224 -8.64 13.98 1.98
N PRO A 225 -8.33 12.68 1.93
CA PRO A 225 -6.99 12.24 1.56
C PRO A 225 -6.72 12.54 0.09
N VAL A 226 -5.45 12.84 -0.22
CA VAL A 226 -5.00 13.04 -1.60
C VAL A 226 -5.06 11.72 -2.38
N THR A 227 -4.69 10.62 -1.72
CA THR A 227 -4.86 9.26 -2.23
C THR A 227 -5.84 8.49 -1.35
N SER A 228 -6.96 8.07 -1.92
CA SER A 228 -7.84 7.09 -1.27
C SER A 228 -7.34 5.68 -1.52
N ILE A 229 -7.35 4.86 -0.47
CA ILE A 229 -6.96 3.46 -0.56
C ILE A 229 -8.08 2.61 -1.17
N SER A 230 -7.70 1.60 -1.93
CA SER A 230 -8.59 0.62 -2.55
C SER A 230 -9.50 -0.04 -1.52
N LYS A 231 -10.78 -0.21 -1.87
CA LYS A 231 -11.77 -0.89 -1.02
C LYS A 231 -11.34 -2.32 -0.66
N SER A 232 -10.55 -2.97 -1.53
CA SER A 232 -10.05 -4.33 -1.32
C SER A 232 -9.08 -4.42 -0.14
N LEU A 233 -8.50 -3.32 0.35
CA LEU A 233 -7.65 -3.30 1.55
C LEU A 233 -8.43 -3.14 2.86
N LYS A 234 -9.69 -2.72 2.80
CA LYS A 234 -10.47 -2.36 3.99
C LYS A 234 -10.56 -3.49 5.02
N TRP A 235 -10.83 -4.71 4.56
CA TRP A 235 -10.94 -5.87 5.45
C TRP A 235 -9.63 -6.10 6.24
N PHE A 236 -8.48 -5.91 5.59
CA PHE A 236 -7.18 -6.15 6.19
C PHE A 236 -6.81 -5.03 7.16
N ILE A 237 -7.09 -3.77 6.79
CA ILE A 237 -6.96 -2.61 7.69
C ILE A 237 -7.78 -2.82 8.97
N ASP A 238 -9.05 -3.20 8.80
CA ASP A 238 -9.97 -3.41 9.93
C ASP A 238 -9.47 -4.55 10.83
N TYR A 239 -9.02 -5.65 10.23
CA TYR A 239 -8.49 -6.81 10.93
C TYR A 239 -7.23 -6.48 11.75
N ILE A 240 -6.23 -5.83 11.14
CA ILE A 240 -4.98 -5.48 11.83
C ILE A 240 -5.25 -4.45 12.94
N TYR A 241 -6.07 -3.44 12.67
CA TYR A 241 -6.44 -2.43 13.66
C TYR A 241 -7.08 -3.08 14.89
N GLU A 242 -8.02 -3.99 14.68
CA GLU A 242 -8.69 -4.69 15.77
C GLU A 242 -7.73 -5.59 16.55
N PHE A 243 -6.87 -6.34 15.85
CA PHE A 243 -5.85 -7.19 16.47
C PHE A 243 -4.86 -6.39 17.34
N VAL A 244 -4.33 -5.28 16.81
CA VAL A 244 -3.29 -4.47 17.47
C VAL A 244 -3.84 -3.65 18.63
N PHE A 245 -4.94 -2.91 18.43
CA PHE A 245 -5.38 -1.90 19.39
C PHE A 245 -6.53 -2.32 20.30
N ILE A 246 -7.40 -3.22 19.83
CA ILE A 246 -8.65 -3.58 20.55
C ILE A 246 -8.46 -4.88 21.30
N LYS A 247 -8.09 -5.93 20.57
CA LYS A 247 -7.86 -7.28 21.08
C LYS A 247 -6.51 -7.45 21.76
N LYS A 248 -5.52 -6.63 21.39
CA LYS A 248 -4.14 -6.69 21.88
C LYS A 248 -3.56 -8.12 21.83
N GLY A 249 -3.73 -8.78 20.68
CA GLY A 249 -3.19 -10.12 20.47
C GLY A 249 -4.01 -11.26 21.08
N VAL A 250 -5.22 -10.99 21.57
CA VAL A 250 -6.16 -12.01 22.06
C VAL A 250 -7.24 -12.24 21.01
N ASP A 251 -7.19 -13.39 20.32
CA ASP A 251 -8.22 -13.75 19.33
C ASP A 251 -9.58 -14.09 19.95
#